data_AF-A0A4V1TIY2-F1
#
_entry.id   AF-A0A4V1TIY2-F1
#
_cell.length_a   1.000
_cell.length_b   1.000
_cell.length_c   1.000
_cell.angle_alpha   90.00
_cell.angle_beta   90.00
_cell.angle_gamma   90.00
#
_symmetry.space_group_name_H-M   'P 1'
#
loop_
_entity.id
_entity.type
_entity.pdbx_description
1 polymer ?
#
loop_
_entity_poly.entity_id
_entity_poly.type
_entity_poly.pdbx_seq_one_letter_code
_entity_poly.pdbx_strand_id
1 'polypeptide(L)' 'DFQKHGHYINMSSDTFTKVACGFHQTSQGSYWAVQNFR' A
#
# COMPACT_ATOMS: atom_id res chain seq x y z
N ASP A 1 -5.00 -3.48 -16.29
CA ASP A 1 -3.63 -3.08 -15.90
C ASP A 1 -3.49 -2.87 -14.39
N PHE A 2 -4.32 -2.01 -13.76
CA PHE A 2 -4.30 -1.77 -12.30
C PHE A 2 -4.36 -3.02 -11.42
N GLN A 3 -5.13 -4.05 -11.79
CA GLN A 3 -5.18 -5.32 -11.04
C GLN A 3 -3.82 -6.05 -10.98
N LYS A 4 -2.91 -5.78 -11.92
CA LYS A 4 -1.56 -6.36 -11.98
C LYS A 4 -0.47 -5.40 -11.49
N HIS A 5 -0.66 -4.09 -11.67
CA HIS A 5 0.37 -3.07 -11.39
C HIS A 5 -0.07 -1.97 -10.42
N GLY A 6 -1.25 -2.09 -9.79
CA GLY A 6 -1.87 -1.02 -9.01
C GLY A 6 -1.02 -0.53 -7.84
N HIS A 7 -0.26 -1.43 -7.22
CA HIS A 7 0.69 -1.05 -6.17
C HIS A 7 1.80 -0.13 -6.72
N TYR A 8 2.40 -0.47 -7.86
CA TYR A 8 3.44 0.38 -8.46
C TYR A 8 2.86 1.73 -8.90
N ILE A 9 1.67 1.73 -9.49
CA ILE A 9 0.99 2.95 -9.94
C ILE A 9 0.73 3.91 -8.76
N ASN A 10 0.20 3.41 -7.64
CA ASN A 10 -0.04 4.26 -6.48
C ASN A 10 1.24 4.77 -5.83
N MET A 11 2.31 3.97 -5.80
CA MET A 11 3.59 4.34 -5.19
C MET A 11 4.43 5.30 -6.04
N SER A 12 4.33 5.21 -7.37
CA SER A 12 5.09 6.05 -8.31
C SER A 12 4.32 7.26 -8.82
N SER A 13 3.06 7.40 -8.41
CA SER A 13 2.23 8.56 -8.72
C SER A 13 2.88 9.84 -8.20
N ASP A 14 2.93 10.86 -9.06
CA ASP A 14 3.34 12.22 -8.73
C ASP A 14 2.19 13.07 -8.16
N THR A 15 0.97 12.55 -8.17
CA THR A 15 -0.24 13.25 -7.71
C THR A 15 -0.55 13.02 -6.24
N PHE A 16 -0.28 11.82 -5.72
CA PHE A 16 -0.38 11.55 -4.29
C PHE A 16 0.79 12.19 -3.55
N THR A 17 0.49 13.01 -2.56
CA THR A 17 1.50 13.73 -1.77
C THR A 17 1.60 13.20 -0.34
N LYS A 18 0.65 12.37 0.08
CA LYS A 18 0.59 11.78 1.41
C LYS A 18 0.20 10.32 1.33
N VAL A 19 0.75 9.53 2.26
CA VAL A 19 0.35 8.14 2.46
C VAL A 19 0.27 7.84 3.95
N ALA A 20 -0.81 7.16 4.36
CA ALA A 20 -0.89 6.54 5.67
C ALA A 20 -0.61 5.04 5.53
N CYS A 21 0.31 4.52 6.34
CA CYS A 21 0.71 3.11 6.35
C CYS A 21 0.31 2.45 7.67
N GLY A 22 -0.27 1.25 7.60
CA GLY A 22 -0.59 0.43 8.76
C GLY A 22 -0.04 -0.98 8.60
N PHE A 23 0.52 -1.52 9.68
CA PHE A 23 1.05 -2.88 9.73
C PHE A 23 0.45 -3.63 10.92
N HIS A 24 0.08 -4.88 10.70
CA HIS A 24 -0.39 -5.78 11.74
C HIS A 24 0.27 -7.15 11.56
N GLN A 25 0.92 -7.66 12.61
CA GLN A 25 1.43 -9.02 12.61
C GLN A 25 0.30 -9.99 12.98
N THR A 26 0.05 -10.99 12.14
CA THR A 26 -0.93 -12.04 12.40
C THR A 26 -0.41 -12.99 13.48
N SER A 27 -1.30 -13.78 14.07
CA SER A 27 -0.91 -14.77 15.09
C SER A 27 0.06 -15.84 14.58
N GLN A 28 0.15 -16.04 13.26
CA GLN A 28 1.10 -16.95 12.60
C GLN A 28 2.43 -16.28 12.22
N GLY A 29 2.62 -15.01 12.58
CA GLY A 29 3.87 -14.28 12.37
C GLY A 29 4.00 -13.53 11.04
N SER A 30 3.06 -13.72 10.10
CA SER A 30 2.97 -12.96 8.84
C SER A 30 2.57 -11.51 9.09
N TYR A 31 2.86 -10.61 8.16
CA TYR A 31 2.44 -9.21 8.24
C TYR A 31 1.35 -8.88 7.22
N TRP A 32 0.32 -8.19 7.69
CA TRP A 32 -0.66 -7.50 6.86
C TRP A 32 -0.31 -6.02 6.79
N ALA A 33 -0.17 -5.48 5.58
CA ALA A 33 0.17 -4.10 5.34
C ALA A 33 -0.93 -3.41 4.52
N VAL A 34 -1.29 -2.19 4.92
CA VAL A 34 -2.22 -1.32 4.18
C VAL A 34 -1.60 0.03 3.91
N GLN A 35 -1.89 0.59 2.74
CA GLN A 35 -1.44 1.91 2.32
C GLN A 35 -2.63 2.69 1.78
N ASN A 36 -2.87 3.89 2.32
CA ASN A 36 -3.94 4.79 1.90
C ASN A 36 -3.33 6.10 1.38
N PHE A 37 -3.38 6.29 0.06
CA PHE A 37 -2.76 7.41 -0.64
C PHE A 37 -3.75 8.57 -0.81
N ARG A 38 -3.26 9.81 -0.65
CA ARG A 38 -4.01 11.06 -0.85
C ARG A 38 -3.17 12.15 -1.49
#